data_AF-A0A9D3Z3S4-F1
#
_entry.id   AF-A0A9D3Z3S4-F1
#
_cell.length_a   1.000
_cell.length_b   1.000
_cell.length_c   1.000
_cell.angle_alpha   90.00
_cell.angle_beta   90.00
_cell.angle_gamma   90.00
#
_symmetry.space_group_name_H-M   'P 1'
#
loop_
_entity.id
_entity.type
_entity.pdbx_description
1 polymer ?
#
loop_
_entity_poly.entity_id
_entity_poly.type
_entity_poly.pdbx_seq_one_letter_code
_entity_poly.pdbx_strand_id
1 'polypeptide(L)'
;MYIRTYIHACMRACVRSYVRTTCIHTYIHTYIHTYIHTYVQMYIHTYIHTYIHTYIHTYIHTYIHTYIHTFIHTYIHTYIHTYIHTYIHTYIHTYIHTYIHTYIHTYIHTYIHTFIHTYIHTYIHTYIQT
;
A
#
# COMPACT_ATOMS: atom_id res chain seq x y z
N MET A 1 -0.87 5.27 93.00
CA MET A 1 -0.41 6.21 91.95
C MET A 1 0.43 5.50 90.87
N TYR A 2 1.41 4.66 91.25
CA TYR A 2 2.34 3.95 90.36
C TYR A 2 1.70 3.01 89.30
N ILE A 3 0.70 2.22 89.70
CA ILE A 3 0.02 1.28 88.77
C ILE A 3 -0.74 2.04 87.68
N ARG A 4 -1.41 3.14 88.03
CA ARG A 4 -2.18 3.96 87.09
C ARG A 4 -1.28 4.67 86.07
N THR A 5 -0.12 5.17 86.50
CA THR A 5 0.87 5.79 85.59
C THR A 5 1.54 4.75 84.70
N TYR A 6 1.82 3.56 85.22
CA TYR A 6 2.41 2.46 84.45
C TYR A 6 1.46 1.94 83.36
N ILE A 7 0.19 1.70 83.70
CA ILE A 7 -0.84 1.28 82.73
C ILE A 7 -1.04 2.35 81.65
N HIS A 8 -1.07 3.62 82.03
CA HIS A 8 -1.25 4.72 81.07
C HIS A 8 -0.03 4.85 80.14
N ALA A 9 1.19 4.69 80.65
CA ALA A 9 2.41 4.68 79.84
C ALA A 9 2.43 3.49 78.87
N CYS A 10 2.04 2.30 79.33
CA CYS A 10 1.99 1.08 78.52
C CYS A 10 0.92 1.17 77.41
N MET A 11 -0.28 1.67 77.73
CA MET A 11 -1.31 1.94 76.71
C MET A 11 -0.85 2.96 75.67
N ARG A 12 -0.19 4.05 76.09
CA ARG A 12 0.37 5.04 75.14
C ARG A 12 1.42 4.42 74.23
N ALA A 13 2.33 3.62 74.77
CA ALA A 13 3.37 2.96 73.99
C ALA A 13 2.77 1.95 72.99
N CYS A 14 1.78 1.16 73.42
CA CYS A 14 1.10 0.18 72.59
C CYS A 14 0.30 0.82 71.46
N VAL A 15 -0.53 1.83 71.77
CA VAL A 15 -1.30 2.57 70.75
C VAL A 15 -0.36 3.28 69.77
N ARG A 16 0.73 3.90 70.26
CA ARG A 16 1.69 4.57 69.38
C ARG A 16 2.42 3.59 68.48
N SER A 17 2.82 2.43 68.99
CA SER A 17 3.46 1.37 68.21
C SER A 17 2.51 0.79 67.16
N TYR A 18 1.29 0.45 67.55
CA TYR A 18 0.30 -0.11 66.62
C TYR A 18 -0.08 0.89 65.52
N VAL A 19 -0.50 2.11 65.89
CA VAL A 19 -0.89 3.12 64.91
C VAL A 19 0.27 3.48 63.97
N ARG A 20 1.48 3.69 64.52
CA ARG A 20 2.62 4.13 63.72
C ARG A 20 3.20 3.03 62.84
N THR A 21 3.28 1.79 63.34
CA THR A 21 4.08 0.75 62.70
C THR A 21 3.24 -0.17 61.86
N THR A 22 2.03 -0.54 62.27
CA THR A 22 1.18 -1.39 61.43
C THR A 22 0.33 -0.54 60.51
N CYS A 23 -0.41 0.43 61.03
CA CYS A 23 -1.38 1.18 60.23
C CYS A 23 -0.71 2.04 59.14
N ILE A 24 0.27 2.87 59.52
CA ILE A 24 0.95 3.75 58.54
C ILE A 24 1.81 2.94 57.56
N HIS A 25 2.59 1.97 58.05
CA HIS A 25 3.46 1.18 57.16
C HIS A 25 2.65 0.33 56.19
N THR A 26 1.64 -0.40 56.66
CA THR A 26 0.83 -1.24 55.75
C THR A 26 0.02 -0.38 54.81
N TYR A 27 -0.59 0.72 55.25
CA TYR A 27 -1.35 1.60 54.38
C TYR A 27 -0.48 2.26 53.32
N ILE A 28 0.65 2.86 53.71
CA ILE A 28 1.57 3.49 52.74
C ILE A 28 2.17 2.44 51.81
N HIS A 29 2.66 1.31 52.34
CA HIS A 29 3.28 0.29 51.51
C HIS A 29 2.26 -0.32 50.55
N THR A 30 1.09 -0.75 51.03
CA THR A 30 0.07 -1.33 50.14
C THR A 30 -0.47 -0.32 49.15
N TYR A 31 -0.81 0.89 49.58
CA TYR A 31 -1.37 1.90 48.69
C TYR A 31 -0.35 2.35 47.63
N ILE A 32 0.87 2.71 48.04
CA ILE A 32 1.91 3.14 47.10
C ILE A 32 2.31 1.98 46.19
N HIS A 33 2.56 0.79 46.75
CA HIS A 33 2.97 -0.36 45.94
C HIS A 33 1.87 -0.75 44.96
N THR A 34 0.63 -0.92 45.41
CA THR A 34 -0.47 -1.31 44.49
C THR A 34 -0.75 -0.21 43.49
N TYR A 35 -0.84 1.04 43.90
CA TYR A 35 -1.14 2.15 42.98
C TYR A 35 -0.02 2.32 41.95
N ILE A 36 1.24 2.43 42.37
CA ILE A 36 2.35 2.60 41.43
C ILE A 36 2.50 1.35 40.57
N HIS A 37 2.51 0.15 41.14
CA HIS A 37 2.69 -1.08 40.36
C HIS A 37 1.56 -1.26 39.35
N THR A 38 0.30 -1.12 39.75
CA THR A 38 -0.83 -1.29 38.82
C THR A 38 -0.89 -0.17 37.80
N TYR A 39 -0.70 1.08 38.19
CA TYR A 39 -0.79 2.21 37.28
C TYR A 39 0.35 2.21 36.26
N VAL A 40 1.59 2.03 36.73
CA VAL A 40 2.77 1.97 35.87
C VAL A 40 2.68 0.76 34.95
N GLN A 41 2.33 -0.42 35.47
CA GLN A 41 2.25 -1.61 34.64
C GLN A 41 1.11 -1.53 33.63
N MET A 42 -0.06 -1.01 34.02
CA MET A 42 -1.18 -0.82 33.11
C MET A 42 -0.84 0.21 32.05
N TYR A 43 -0.23 1.34 32.42
CA TYR A 43 0.16 2.39 31.48
C TYR A 43 1.23 1.91 30.50
N ILE A 44 2.31 1.29 30.99
CA ILE A 44 3.36 0.74 30.15
C ILE A 44 2.79 -0.35 29.24
N HIS A 45 2.04 -1.31 29.80
CA HIS A 45 1.49 -2.40 29.02
C HIS A 45 0.52 -1.89 27.96
N THR A 46 -0.48 -1.10 28.35
CA THR A 46 -1.47 -0.59 27.39
C THR A 46 -0.82 0.35 26.38
N TYR A 47 -0.04 1.34 26.81
CA TYR A 47 0.55 2.31 25.90
C TYR A 47 1.54 1.66 24.95
N ILE A 48 2.51 0.89 25.46
CA ILE A 48 3.51 0.25 24.62
C ILE A 48 2.87 -0.81 23.73
N HIS A 49 2.05 -1.71 24.29
CA HIS A 49 1.45 -2.77 23.50
C HIS A 49 0.50 -2.19 22.44
N THR A 50 -0.41 -1.29 22.80
CA THR A 50 -1.33 -0.71 21.82
C THR A 50 -0.61 0.15 20.82
N TYR A 51 0.31 1.03 21.23
CA TYR A 51 1.04 1.89 20.31
C TYR A 51 1.90 1.08 19.35
N ILE A 52 2.73 0.17 19.85
CA ILE A 52 3.60 -0.66 19.00
C ILE A 52 2.76 -1.56 18.11
N HIS A 53 1.78 -2.27 18.66
CA HIS A 53 0.95 -3.17 17.86
C HIS A 53 0.17 -2.40 16.80
N THR A 54 -0.52 -1.31 17.16
CA THR A 54 -1.30 -0.53 16.19
C THR A 54 -0.39 0.14 15.19
N TYR A 55 0.70 0.78 15.60
CA TYR A 55 1.62 1.45 14.68
C TYR A 55 2.28 0.47 13.72
N ILE A 56 2.86 -0.62 14.23
CA ILE A 56 3.51 -1.62 13.38
C ILE A 56 2.48 -2.28 12.46
N HIS A 57 1.35 -2.73 13.00
CA HIS A 57 0.33 -3.40 12.19
C HIS A 57 -0.23 -2.46 11.14
N THR A 58 -0.62 -1.23 11.50
CA THR A 58 -1.17 -0.28 10.54
C THR A 58 -0.14 0.15 9.53
N TYR A 59 1.08 0.50 9.94
CA TYR A 59 2.15 0.93 9.04
C TYR A 59 2.54 -0.19 8.08
N ILE A 60 2.82 -1.39 8.57
CA ILE A 60 3.21 -2.53 7.73
C ILE A 60 2.05 -2.90 6.81
N HIS A 61 0.84 -3.05 7.34
CA HIS A 61 -0.31 -3.45 6.52
C HIS A 61 -0.61 -2.39 5.45
N THR A 62 -0.68 -1.11 5.82
CA THR A 62 -0.97 -0.04 4.86
C THR A 62 0.15 0.12 3.86
N TYR A 63 1.42 0.19 4.29
CA TYR A 63 2.56 0.35 3.40
C TYR A 63 2.69 -0.83 2.44
N ILE A 64 2.69 -2.06 2.95
CA ILE A 64 2.81 -3.25 2.10
C ILE A 64 1.61 -3.37 1.18
N HIS A 65 0.39 -3.24 1.70
CA HIS A 65 -0.79 -3.38 0.87
C HIS A 65 -0.84 -2.30 -0.21
N THR A 66 -0.65 -1.03 0.14
CA THR A 66 -0.69 0.07 -0.83
C THR A 66 0.46 -0.04 -1.82
N TYR A 67 1.68 -0.28 -1.37
CA TYR A 67 2.84 -0.41 -2.25
C TYR A 67 2.68 -1.58 -3.22
N ILE A 68 2.36 -2.78 -2.71
CA ILE A 68 2.18 -3.96 -3.56
C ILE A 68 1.00 -3.76 -4.51
N HIS A 69 -0.14 -3.30 -4.00
CA HIS A 69 -1.33 -3.11 -4.84
C HIS A 69 -1.07 -2.05 -5.92
N THR A 70 -0.52 -0.89 -5.55
CA THR A 70 -0.22 0.17 -6.52
C THR A 70 0.85 -0.27 -7.50
N PHE A 71 1.94 -0.88 -7.05
CA PHE A 71 3.01 -1.35 -7.93
C PHE A 71 2.52 -2.41 -8.90
N ILE A 72 1.86 -3.46 -8.40
CA ILE A 72 1.33 -4.54 -9.26
C ILE A 72 0.28 -3.98 -10.21
N HIS A 73 -0.69 -3.21 -9.71
CA HIS A 73 -1.76 -2.68 -10.55
C HIS A 73 -1.19 -1.74 -11.61
N THR A 74 -0.35 -0.77 -11.24
CA THR A 74 0.24 0.16 -12.20
C THR A 74 1.15 -0.56 -13.17
N TYR A 75 2.07 -1.41 -12.70
CA TYR A 75 3.00 -2.12 -13.59
C TYR A 75 2.26 -3.04 -14.55
N ILE A 76 1.38 -3.91 -14.06
CA ILE A 76 0.64 -4.85 -14.91
C ILE A 76 -0.29 -4.08 -15.85
N HIS A 77 -1.09 -3.15 -15.34
CA HIS A 77 -2.04 -2.41 -16.17
C HIS A 77 -1.30 -1.59 -17.23
N THR A 78 -0.28 -0.81 -16.85
CA THR A 78 0.46 0.01 -17.82
C THR A 78 1.23 -0.87 -18.79
N TYR A 79 1.95 -1.89 -18.34
CA TYR A 79 2.74 -2.75 -19.23
C TYR A 79 1.83 -3.51 -20.20
N ILE A 80 0.79 -4.18 -19.70
CA ILE A 80 -0.12 -4.95 -20.56
C ILE A 80 -0.87 -4.01 -21.49
N HIS A 81 -1.45 -2.92 -20.98
CA HIS A 81 -2.21 -2.00 -21.81
C HIS A 81 -1.32 -1.36 -22.87
N THR A 82 -0.15 -0.84 -22.49
CA THR A 82 0.76 -0.22 -23.47
C THR A 82 1.29 -1.25 -24.44
N TYR A 83 1.73 -2.42 -24.01
CA TYR A 83 2.26 -3.45 -24.89
C TYR A 83 1.20 -3.96 -25.86
N ILE A 84 0.02 -4.34 -25.37
CA ILE A 84 -1.07 -4.82 -26.22
C ILE A 84 -1.54 -3.70 -27.15
N HIS A 85 -1.81 -2.51 -26.63
CA HIS A 85 -2.31 -1.41 -27.45
C HIS A 85 -1.27 -1.03 -28.52
N THR A 86 -0.01 -0.83 -28.14
CA THR A 86 1.03 -0.47 -29.11
C THR A 86 1.29 -1.61 -30.09
N TYR A 87 1.42 -2.85 -29.65
CA TYR A 87 1.69 -3.97 -30.54
C TYR A 87 0.53 -4.21 -31.50
N ILE A 88 -0.70 -4.31 -31.00
CA ILE A 88 -1.88 -4.51 -31.86
C ILE A 88 -2.09 -3.32 -32.77
N HIS A 89 -2.09 -2.10 -32.24
CA HIS A 89 -2.30 -0.91 -33.06
C HIS A 89 -1.22 -0.77 -34.12
N THR A 90 0.06 -0.87 -33.76
CA THR A 90 1.14 -0.76 -34.74
C THR A 90 1.11 -1.91 -35.72
N TYR A 91 0.97 -3.16 -35.29
CA TYR A 91 0.95 -4.30 -36.19
C TYR A 91 -0.25 -4.27 -37.14
N ILE A 92 -1.46 -4.08 -36.63
CA ILE A 92 -2.67 -4.01 -37.47
C ILE A 92 -2.60 -2.79 -38.37
N HIS A 93 -2.31 -1.61 -37.83
CA HIS A 93 -2.27 -0.40 -38.64
C HIS A 93 -1.19 -0.49 -39.70
N THR A 94 0.04 -0.88 -39.35
CA THR A 94 1.12 -1.00 -40.34
C THR A 94 0.84 -2.11 -41.34
N TYR A 95 0.39 -3.29 -40.91
CA TYR A 95 0.14 -4.40 -41.82
C TYR A 95 -1.03 -4.09 -42.76
N ILE A 96 -2.17 -3.64 -42.24
CA ILE A 96 -3.33 -3.29 -43.06
C ILE A 96 -2.99 -2.11 -43.97
N HIS A 97 -2.43 -1.04 -43.42
CA HIS A 97 -2.11 0.14 -44.22
C HIS A 97 -1.06 -0.20 -45.28
N THR A 98 0.03 -0.88 -44.94
CA THR A 98 1.05 -1.22 -45.94
C THR A 98 0.50 -2.20 -46.94
N TYR A 99 -0.14 -3.30 -46.52
CA TYR A 99 -0.66 -4.30 -47.45
C TYR A 99 -1.74 -3.73 -48.36
N ILE A 100 -2.77 -3.07 -47.81
CA ILE A 100 -3.85 -2.50 -48.62
C ILE A 100 -3.32 -1.38 -49.50
N HIS A 101 -2.57 -0.43 -48.94
CA HIS A 101 -2.07 0.70 -49.73
C HIS A 101 -1.13 0.21 -50.82
N THR A 102 -0.14 -0.62 -50.50
CA THR A 102 0.80 -1.12 -51.51
C THR A 102 0.10 -2.00 -52.52
N TYR A 103 -0.72 -2.97 -52.10
CA TYR A 103 -1.37 -3.88 -53.04
C TYR A 103 -2.36 -3.15 -53.94
N ILE A 104 -3.28 -2.35 -53.37
CA ILE A 104 -4.26 -1.60 -54.17
C ILE A 104 -3.56 -0.58 -55.04
N HIS A 105 -2.66 0.24 -54.49
CA HIS A 105 -1.99 1.27 -55.27
C HIS A 105 -1.14 0.64 -56.37
N THR A 106 -0.32 -0.36 -56.07
CA THR A 106 0.53 -0.99 -57.11
C THR A 106 -0.33 -1.71 -58.13
N TYR A 107 -1.30 -2.53 -57.71
CA TYR A 107 -2.12 -3.29 -58.63
C TYR A 107 -2.97 -2.38 -59.53
N ILE A 108 -3.71 -1.43 -58.96
CA ILE A 108 -4.54 -0.51 -59.74
C ILE A 108 -3.67 0.37 -60.62
N HIS A 109 -2.62 0.98 -60.07
CA HIS A 109 -1.76 1.87 -60.85
C HIS A 109 -1.06 1.11 -61.97
N THR A 110 -0.46 -0.05 -61.70
CA THR A 110 0.23 -0.81 -62.74
C THR A 110 -0.76 -1.34 -63.76
N TYR A 111 -1.89 -1.92 -63.35
CA TYR A 111 -2.87 -2.46 -64.28
C TYR A 111 -3.48 -1.37 -65.16
N ILE A 112 -3.96 -0.28 -64.57
CA ILE A 112 -4.53 0.83 -65.34
C ILE A 112 -3.47 1.47 -66.24
N HIS A 113 -2.29 1.78 -65.70
CA HIS A 113 -1.24 2.43 -66.48
C HIS A 113 -0.76 1.53 -67.62
N THR A 114 -0.48 0.25 -67.36
CA THR A 114 -0.05 -0.68 -68.41
C THR A 114 -1.15 -0.93 -69.42
N PHE A 115 -2.40 -1.14 -68.99
CA PHE A 115 -3.51 -1.39 -69.91
C PHE A 115 -3.79 -0.17 -70.78
N ILE A 116 -3.91 1.03 -70.19
CA ILE A 116 -4.13 2.26 -70.96
C ILE A 116 -2.94 2.53 -71.88
N HIS A 117 -1.71 2.46 -71.37
CA HIS A 117 -0.51 2.74 -72.18
C HIS A 117 -0.38 1.75 -73.33
N THR A 118 -0.50 0.44 -73.07
CA THR A 118 -0.39 -0.58 -74.12
C THR A 118 -1.55 -0.48 -75.10
N TYR A 119 -2.79 -0.32 -74.64
CA TYR A 119 -3.94 -0.23 -75.52
C TYR A 119 -3.89 1.02 -76.39
N ILE A 120 -3.67 2.20 -75.80
CA ILE A 120 -3.57 3.46 -76.57
C ILE A 120 -2.37 3.40 -77.52
N HIS A 121 -1.19 2.99 -77.04
CA HIS A 121 0.00 2.95 -77.87
C HIS A 121 -0.15 1.95 -79.02
N THR A 122 -0.63 0.73 -78.76
CA THR A 122 -0.81 -0.27 -79.83
C THR A 122 -1.91 0.12 -80.79
N TYR A 123 -3.04 0.63 -80.31
CA TYR A 123 -4.18 1.01 -81.16
C TYR A 123 -3.85 2.23 -82.02
N ILE A 124 -3.26 3.28 -81.45
CA ILE A 124 -2.85 4.46 -82.22
C ILE A 124 -1.74 4.10 -83.21
N HIS A 125 -0.71 3.35 -82.78
CA HIS A 125 0.40 2.99 -83.65
C HIS A 125 -0.02 2.03 -84.78
N THR A 126 -1.00 1.15 -84.55
CA THR A 126 -1.54 0.31 -85.63
C THR A 126 -2.42 1.12 -86.58
N TYR A 127 -3.25 2.03 -86.08
CA TYR A 127 -4.16 2.83 -86.92
C TYR A 127 -3.47 3.94 -87.72
N ILE A 128 -2.33 4.46 -87.24
CA ILE A 128 -1.52 5.46 -87.97
C ILE A 128 -0.57 4.79 -88.97
N GLN A 129 -0.17 3.53 -88.72
CA GLN A 129 0.77 2.80 -89.58
C GLN A 129 0.08 1.95 -90.67
N THR A 130 -1.27 1.91 -90.66
CA THR A 130 -2.13 1.51 -91.77
C THR A 130 -2.56 2.72 -92.59
#